data_AF-A0A354U801-F1
#
_entry.id   AF-A0A354U801-F1
#
_cell.length_a   1.000
_cell.length_b   1.000
_cell.length_c   1.000
_cell.angle_alpha   90.00
_cell.angle_beta   90.00
_cell.angle_gamma   90.00
#
_symmetry.space_group_name_H-M   'P 1'
#
loop_
_entity.id
_entity.type
_entity.pdbx_description
1 polymer ?
#
loop_
_entity_poly.entity_id
_entity_poly.type
_entity_poly.pdbx_seq_one_letter_code
_entity_poly.pdbx_strand_id
1 'polypeptide(L)'
;MDGKGIYLYCWENPDPSEEVRSIDLLSANNESVGIVIGITAERFVPGSRIPVAIGRTGGWGGAKPRLENGTVYVEIGSDLKNWAGVGIEFRTAIPVAELKDKMLKFEMNGGKDAFGNSRGGQTLQLVGDGTRIILEKPDNDPDSFESYSIPVSRLVPEHSKVTELRKLTFQYVGSGDSGFEVRNITFEDNPSISK
;
A
#
# COMPACT_ATOMS: atom_id res chain seq x y z
N MET A 1 12.15 32.91 22.32
CA MET A 1 11.95 32.23 21.02
C MET A 1 10.84 31.25 21.28
N ASP A 2 9.61 31.68 20.97
CA ASP A 2 8.40 31.15 21.60
C ASP A 2 7.77 30.14 20.66
N GLY A 3 7.86 28.86 21.03
CA GLY A 3 7.41 27.71 20.26
C GLY A 3 5.89 27.63 20.13
N LYS A 4 5.34 28.31 19.12
CA LYS A 4 3.93 28.15 18.71
C LYS A 4 3.85 27.57 17.30
N GLY A 5 4.09 26.27 17.19
CA GLY A 5 3.80 25.49 15.98
C GLY A 5 2.36 25.00 15.99
N ILE A 6 1.76 24.87 14.80
CA ILE A 6 0.52 24.10 14.61
C ILE A 6 0.92 22.63 14.56
N TYR A 7 0.29 21.80 15.39
CA TYR A 7 0.51 20.35 15.40
C TYR A 7 -0.68 19.67 14.70
N LEU A 8 -0.38 18.90 13.65
CA LEU A 8 -1.36 18.10 12.94
C LEU A 8 -1.20 16.64 13.39
N TYR A 9 -2.30 16.05 13.85
CA TYR A 9 -2.36 14.63 14.20
C TYR A 9 -3.53 14.03 13.44
N CYS A 10 -3.23 13.09 12.53
CA CYS A 10 -4.24 12.28 11.88
C CYS A 10 -4.35 10.96 12.65
N TRP A 11 -5.54 10.68 13.17
CA TRP A 11 -5.87 9.42 13.81
C TRP A 11 -6.80 8.64 12.90
N GLU A 12 -6.42 7.40 12.57
CA GLU A 12 -7.30 6.45 11.90
C GLU A 12 -7.84 5.46 12.92
N ASN A 13 -9.14 5.11 12.81
CA ASN A 13 -9.76 4.15 13.72
C ASN A 13 -9.04 2.78 13.58
N PRO A 14 -8.36 2.30 14.64
CA PRO A 14 -7.65 1.02 14.58
C PRO A 14 -8.59 -0.18 14.47
N ASP A 15 -9.87 -0.02 14.85
CA ASP A 15 -10.88 -1.07 14.74
C ASP A 15 -12.18 -0.52 14.12
N PRO A 16 -12.25 -0.44 12.77
CA PRO A 16 -13.41 0.10 12.05
C PRO A 16 -14.72 -0.67 12.28
N SER A 17 -14.62 -1.92 12.76
CA SER A 17 -15.78 -2.75 13.10
C SER A 17 -16.44 -2.31 14.39
N GLU A 18 -15.70 -1.65 15.28
CA GLU A 18 -16.18 -1.25 16.59
C GLU A 18 -16.70 0.19 16.57
N GLU A 19 -17.77 0.42 17.33
CA GLU A 19 -18.36 1.75 17.49
C GLU A 19 -17.42 2.66 18.29
N VAL A 20 -17.01 3.78 17.70
CA VAL A 20 -16.32 4.84 18.44
C VAL A 20 -17.35 5.63 19.23
N ARG A 21 -17.41 5.40 20.54
CA ARG A 21 -18.39 6.05 21.43
C ARG A 21 -17.98 7.43 21.91
N SER A 22 -16.69 7.64 22.14
CA SER A 22 -16.14 8.92 22.59
C SER A 22 -14.72 9.12 22.07
N ILE A 23 -14.34 10.38 21.93
CA ILE A 23 -12.96 10.80 21.69
C ILE A 23 -12.64 11.81 22.79
N ASP A 24 -11.72 11.45 23.66
CA ASP A 24 -11.31 12.28 24.79
C ASP A 24 -9.92 12.87 24.54
N LEU A 25 -9.79 14.18 24.66
CA LEU A 25 -8.53 14.90 24.52
C LEU A 25 -8.14 15.51 25.86
N LEU A 26 -6.96 15.13 26.33
CA LEU A 26 -6.42 15.60 27.60
C LEU A 26 -5.23 16.52 27.35
N SER A 27 -5.39 17.81 27.66
CA SER A 27 -4.25 18.73 27.75
C SER A 27 -3.50 18.44 29.05
N ALA A 28 -2.24 17.99 28.95
CA ALA A 28 -1.43 17.65 30.12
C ALA A 28 -1.02 18.90 30.95
N ASN A 29 -1.13 20.10 30.37
CA ASN A 29 -0.77 21.35 31.03
C ASN A 29 -2.03 22.20 31.27
N ASN A 30 -2.13 22.80 32.44
CA ASN A 30 -3.18 23.75 32.84
C ASN A 30 -3.20 25.05 32.00
N GLU A 31 -2.50 25.09 30.86
CA GLU A 31 -2.56 26.19 29.91
C GLU A 31 -3.66 25.94 28.89
N SER A 32 -4.47 26.98 28.67
CA SER A 32 -5.57 26.93 27.70
C SER A 32 -5.00 26.98 26.28
N VAL A 33 -5.07 25.86 25.56
CA VAL A 33 -4.67 25.75 24.15
C VAL A 33 -5.92 25.63 23.26
N GLY A 34 -5.90 26.29 22.10
CA GLY A 34 -6.95 26.12 21.09
C GLY A 34 -6.74 24.83 20.30
N ILE A 35 -7.74 23.96 20.26
CA ILE A 35 -7.72 22.70 19.50
C ILE A 35 -8.81 22.77 18.42
N VAL A 36 -8.45 22.46 17.18
CA VAL A 36 -9.38 22.31 16.06
C VAL A 36 -9.36 20.86 15.62
N ILE A 37 -10.54 20.23 15.52
CA ILE A 37 -10.70 18.83 15.12
C ILE A 37 -11.62 18.78 13.91
N GLY A 38 -11.18 18.09 12.86
CA GLY A 38 -12.05 17.61 11.80
C GLY A 38 -12.30 16.13 12.00
N ILE A 39 -13.56 15.71 12.06
CA ILE A 39 -13.95 14.29 12.08
C ILE A 39 -14.64 14.00 10.75
N THR A 40 -14.07 13.09 9.98
CA THR A 40 -14.75 12.46 8.84
C THR A 40 -15.26 11.10 9.30
N ALA A 41 -16.51 10.79 8.99
CA ALA A 41 -17.11 9.49 9.26
C ALA A 41 -17.61 8.92 7.93
N GLU A 42 -17.05 7.78 7.55
CA GLU A 42 -17.49 7.05 6.36
C GLU A 42 -18.33 5.86 6.80
N ARG A 43 -19.35 5.52 6.00
CA ARG A 43 -20.17 4.34 6.28
C ARG A 43 -19.32 3.10 6.05
N PHE A 44 -18.93 2.43 7.14
CA PHE A 44 -18.31 1.11 7.05
C PHE A 44 -19.33 0.12 6.48
N VAL A 45 -19.02 -0.47 5.32
CA VAL A 45 -19.77 -1.59 4.76
C VAL A 45 -18.90 -2.83 5.02
N PRO A 46 -19.30 -3.73 5.94
CA PRO A 46 -18.52 -4.93 6.26
C PRO A 46 -18.20 -5.73 4.99
N GLY A 47 -16.93 -6.06 4.79
CA GLY A 47 -16.45 -6.77 3.61
C GLY A 47 -16.16 -5.87 2.41
N SER A 48 -16.59 -4.60 2.36
CA SER A 48 -16.34 -3.74 1.19
C SER A 48 -14.89 -3.30 1.05
N ARG A 49 -14.12 -3.37 2.14
CA ARG A 49 -12.71 -3.00 2.21
C ARG A 49 -11.95 -3.88 3.20
N ILE A 50 -10.99 -4.65 2.69
CA ILE A 50 -10.13 -5.54 3.46
C ILE A 50 -8.71 -4.96 3.37
N PRO A 51 -8.23 -4.21 4.38
CA PRO A 51 -6.88 -3.69 4.37
C PRO A 51 -5.86 -4.82 4.55
N VAL A 52 -4.74 -4.75 3.82
CA VAL A 52 -3.65 -5.72 3.96
C VAL A 52 -2.74 -5.30 5.10
N ALA A 53 -2.76 -6.05 6.20
CA ALA A 53 -1.74 -5.95 7.22
C ALA A 53 -0.43 -6.56 6.72
N ILE A 54 0.59 -5.74 6.49
CA ILE A 54 1.91 -6.22 6.03
C ILE A 54 2.62 -6.93 7.18
N GLY A 55 3.04 -8.18 6.94
CA GLY A 55 3.77 -9.00 7.89
C GLY A 55 5.27 -8.90 7.69
N ARG A 56 5.75 -9.20 6.47
CA ARG A 56 7.17 -9.19 6.12
C ARG A 56 7.37 -8.71 4.69
N THR A 57 8.51 -8.09 4.43
CA THR A 57 8.97 -7.81 3.07
C THR A 57 10.27 -8.56 2.79
N GLY A 58 10.46 -8.97 1.54
CA GLY A 58 11.65 -9.68 1.09
C GLY A 58 12.01 -9.27 -0.33
N GLY A 59 13.26 -8.85 -0.54
CA GLY A 59 13.78 -8.46 -1.85
C GLY A 59 14.67 -9.53 -2.47
N TRP A 60 14.77 -9.53 -3.79
CA TRP A 60 15.77 -10.31 -4.52
C TRP A 60 16.40 -9.48 -5.64
N GLY A 61 17.56 -9.93 -6.12
CA GLY A 61 18.24 -9.29 -7.24
C GLY A 61 18.73 -7.87 -6.93
N GLY A 62 19.05 -7.54 -5.68
CA GLY A 62 19.56 -6.23 -5.28
C GLY A 62 18.48 -5.21 -4.87
N ALA A 63 17.19 -5.53 -5.04
CA ALA A 63 16.09 -4.74 -4.48
C ALA A 63 16.01 -4.91 -2.96
N LYS A 64 15.91 -3.80 -2.22
CA LYS A 64 15.98 -3.75 -0.76
C LYS A 64 14.70 -3.11 -0.21
N PRO A 65 13.67 -3.90 0.13
CA PRO A 65 12.44 -3.35 0.68
C PRO A 65 12.63 -2.94 2.15
N ARG A 66 11.99 -1.84 2.54
CA ARG A 66 11.89 -1.32 3.89
C ARG A 66 10.45 -0.92 4.16
N LEU A 67 9.89 -1.38 5.28
CA LEU A 67 8.53 -1.03 5.70
C LEU A 67 8.61 0.11 6.72
N GLU A 68 7.92 1.21 6.46
CA GLU A 68 7.79 2.34 7.39
C GLU A 68 6.38 2.93 7.27
N ASN A 69 5.68 3.11 8.40
CA ASN A 69 4.35 3.72 8.47
C ASN A 69 3.34 3.17 7.44
N GLY A 70 3.33 1.85 7.23
CA GLY A 70 2.41 1.20 6.26
C GLY A 70 2.82 1.32 4.79
N THR A 71 3.92 2.00 4.49
CA THR A 71 4.50 2.14 3.14
C THR A 71 5.71 1.23 2.98
N VAL A 72 5.75 0.50 1.86
CA VAL A 72 6.92 -0.29 1.45
C VAL A 72 7.74 0.55 0.50
N TYR A 73 8.91 0.98 0.97
CA TYR A 73 9.93 1.63 0.18
C TYR A 73 10.85 0.57 -0.40
N VAL A 74 11.11 0.60 -1.70
CA VAL A 74 12.06 -0.28 -2.37
C VAL A 74 13.27 0.53 -2.77
N GLU A 75 14.35 0.35 -2.03
CA GLU A 75 15.63 0.98 -2.34
C GLU A 75 16.44 0.07 -3.28
N ILE A 76 17.24 0.69 -4.14
CA ILE A 76 18.11 -0.01 -5.08
C ILE A 76 19.54 0.53 -4.99
N GLY A 77 20.51 -0.29 -5.38
CA GLY A 77 21.89 0.13 -5.57
C GLY A 77 22.40 -0.22 -6.97
N SER A 78 23.69 -0.01 -7.20
CA SER A 78 24.36 -0.41 -8.44
C SER A 78 24.36 -1.93 -8.68
N ASP A 79 23.96 -2.72 -7.67
CA ASP A 79 23.86 -4.17 -7.71
C ASP A 79 22.48 -4.69 -8.19
N LEU A 80 21.57 -3.79 -8.60
CA LEU A 80 20.26 -4.18 -9.11
C LEU A 80 20.38 -5.04 -10.38
N LYS A 81 19.83 -6.24 -10.31
CA LYS A 81 19.80 -7.22 -11.41
C LYS A 81 18.54 -7.06 -12.25
N ASN A 82 18.61 -7.52 -13.48
CA ASN A 82 17.42 -7.68 -14.30
C ASN A 82 16.42 -8.62 -13.62
N TRP A 83 15.12 -8.28 -13.71
CA TRP A 83 14.03 -9.04 -13.09
C TRP A 83 14.11 -9.16 -11.56
N ALA A 84 14.82 -8.23 -10.91
CA ALA A 84 14.76 -8.02 -9.47
C ALA A 84 13.34 -7.69 -9.01
N GLY A 85 13.09 -7.72 -7.71
CA GLY A 85 11.79 -7.37 -7.19
C GLY A 85 11.64 -7.64 -5.70
N VAL A 86 10.41 -7.47 -5.22
CA VAL A 86 10.05 -7.60 -3.82
C VAL A 86 8.77 -8.40 -3.64
N GLY A 87 8.73 -9.20 -2.58
CA GLY A 87 7.54 -9.82 -2.04
C GLY A 87 7.06 -9.07 -0.81
N ILE A 88 5.78 -8.74 -0.77
CA ILE A 88 5.08 -8.18 0.40
C ILE A 88 4.20 -9.28 0.95
N GLU A 89 4.66 -9.93 2.02
CA GLU A 89 3.93 -11.01 2.71
C GLU A 89 2.93 -10.42 3.70
N PHE A 90 1.72 -10.96 3.69
CA PHE A 90 0.64 -10.54 4.56
C PHE A 90 0.85 -11.15 5.95
N ARG A 91 0.51 -10.39 7.00
CA ARG A 91 0.52 -10.89 8.38
C ARG A 91 -0.47 -12.04 8.55
N THR A 92 -1.64 -11.90 7.93
CA THR A 92 -2.69 -12.91 7.93
C THR A 92 -3.02 -13.25 6.47
N ALA A 93 -3.06 -14.54 6.17
CA ALA A 93 -3.50 -15.01 4.87
C ALA A 93 -4.99 -14.68 4.68
N ILE A 94 -5.38 -14.26 3.48
CA ILE A 94 -6.78 -13.93 3.18
C ILE A 94 -7.33 -15.04 2.29
N PRO A 95 -8.45 -15.70 2.66
CA PRO A 95 -9.08 -16.70 1.83
C PRO A 95 -9.45 -16.13 0.46
N VAL A 96 -9.07 -16.81 -0.63
CA VAL A 96 -9.37 -16.36 -2.00
C VAL A 96 -10.89 -16.28 -2.25
N ALA A 97 -11.66 -17.13 -1.56
CA ALA A 97 -13.12 -17.09 -1.61
C ALA A 97 -13.71 -15.73 -1.16
N GLU A 98 -13.04 -15.02 -0.26
CA GLU A 98 -13.42 -13.67 0.18
C GLU A 98 -12.98 -12.58 -0.80
N LEU A 99 -12.04 -12.90 -1.70
CA LEU A 99 -11.43 -11.94 -2.63
C LEU A 99 -11.92 -12.05 -4.07
N LYS A 100 -12.59 -13.15 -4.44
CA LYS A 100 -12.89 -13.52 -5.84
C LYS A 100 -13.54 -12.41 -6.68
N ASP A 101 -14.42 -11.61 -6.07
CA ASP A 101 -15.18 -10.54 -6.73
C ASP A 101 -14.62 -9.14 -6.44
N LYS A 102 -13.47 -9.06 -5.77
CA LYS A 102 -12.86 -7.80 -5.31
C LYS A 102 -11.80 -7.28 -6.28
N MET A 103 -11.48 -6.00 -6.09
CA MET A 103 -10.38 -5.29 -6.69
C MET A 103 -9.25 -5.19 -5.68
N LEU A 104 -8.04 -5.63 -6.04
CA LEU A 104 -6.83 -5.19 -5.37
C LEU A 104 -6.62 -3.71 -5.70
N LYS A 105 -6.56 -2.86 -4.68
CA LYS A 105 -6.18 -1.47 -4.78
C LYS A 105 -4.92 -1.18 -4.00
N PHE A 106 -4.10 -0.29 -4.52
CA PHE A 106 -2.92 0.24 -3.83
C PHE A 106 -2.51 1.54 -4.51
N GLU A 107 -1.65 2.28 -3.82
CA GLU A 107 -0.98 3.46 -4.35
C GLU A 107 0.49 3.15 -4.61
N MET A 108 1.05 3.69 -5.69
CA MET A 108 2.47 3.55 -6.02
C MET A 108 3.07 4.86 -6.51
N ASN A 109 4.34 5.07 -6.21
CA ASN A 109 5.17 6.13 -6.78
C ASN A 109 6.58 5.58 -7.08
N GLY A 110 7.34 6.31 -7.89
CA GLY A 110 8.74 6.10 -8.10
C GLY A 110 9.56 6.40 -6.84
N GLY A 111 10.67 5.70 -6.69
CA GLY A 111 11.57 5.85 -5.55
C GLY A 111 12.86 6.57 -5.93
N LYS A 112 13.91 6.30 -5.16
CA LYS A 112 15.24 6.89 -5.43
C LYS A 112 16.06 6.02 -6.37
N ASP A 113 16.85 6.65 -7.22
CA ASP A 113 17.98 5.99 -7.90
C ASP A 113 19.14 5.71 -6.94
N ALA A 114 20.17 5.02 -7.43
CA ALA A 114 21.36 4.69 -6.66
C ALA A 114 22.17 5.92 -6.17
N PHE A 115 21.86 7.12 -6.67
CA PHE A 115 22.47 8.38 -6.27
C PHE A 115 21.59 9.20 -5.32
N GLY A 116 20.39 8.69 -4.99
CA GLY A 116 19.45 9.32 -4.08
C GLY A 116 18.48 10.32 -4.73
N ASN A 117 18.46 10.45 -6.06
CA ASN A 117 17.51 11.33 -6.75
C ASN A 117 16.16 10.63 -6.88
N SER A 118 15.06 11.36 -6.66
CA SER A 118 13.72 10.86 -6.97
C SER A 118 13.56 10.62 -8.46
N ARG A 119 13.09 9.44 -8.81
CA ARG A 119 12.93 8.94 -10.17
C ARG A 119 11.65 8.12 -10.26
N GLY A 120 11.20 7.93 -11.48
CA GLY A 120 10.06 7.11 -11.86
C GLY A 120 10.28 6.57 -13.27
N GLY A 121 9.23 6.01 -13.88
CA GLY A 121 9.27 5.56 -15.27
C GLY A 121 9.73 4.11 -15.46
N GLN A 122 10.14 3.43 -14.39
CA GLN A 122 10.48 2.02 -14.40
C GLN A 122 9.26 1.16 -14.73
N THR A 123 9.48 0.09 -15.48
CA THR A 123 8.39 -0.84 -15.80
C THR A 123 8.34 -1.92 -14.75
N LEU A 124 7.22 -1.99 -14.03
CA LEU A 124 6.96 -3.00 -13.01
C LEU A 124 5.85 -3.95 -13.46
N GLN A 125 5.87 -5.16 -12.92
CA GLN A 125 4.77 -6.10 -13.03
C GLN A 125 4.37 -6.63 -11.66
N LEU A 126 3.07 -6.82 -11.48
CA LEU A 126 2.51 -7.60 -10.39
C LEU A 126 2.38 -9.06 -10.85
N VAL A 127 3.01 -9.97 -10.10
CA VAL A 127 3.04 -11.40 -10.41
C VAL A 127 1.98 -12.13 -9.59
N GLY A 128 1.03 -12.76 -10.29
CA GLY A 128 0.00 -13.62 -9.72
C GLY A 128 0.30 -15.11 -9.90
N ASP A 129 -0.71 -15.95 -9.68
CA ASP A 129 -0.62 -17.38 -9.95
C ASP A 129 -0.69 -17.66 -11.45
N GLY A 130 0.47 -17.85 -12.08
CA GLY A 130 0.58 -18.05 -13.53
C GLY A 130 0.37 -16.80 -14.37
N THR A 131 0.04 -15.65 -13.75
CA THR A 131 -0.22 -14.38 -14.44
C THR A 131 0.84 -13.32 -14.16
N ARG A 132 0.97 -12.37 -15.10
CA ARG A 132 1.84 -11.20 -14.98
C ARG A 132 1.07 -9.98 -15.48
N ILE A 133 0.93 -8.98 -14.63
CA ILE A 133 0.18 -7.76 -14.92
C ILE A 133 1.19 -6.62 -14.99
N ILE A 134 1.44 -6.11 -16.19
CA ILE A 134 2.27 -4.91 -16.37
C ILE A 134 1.53 -3.73 -15.74
N LEU A 135 2.21 -3.03 -14.85
CA LEU A 135 1.70 -1.82 -14.22
C LEU A 135 1.99 -0.62 -15.12
N GLU A 136 1.18 0.42 -14.98
CA GLU A 136 1.56 1.74 -15.46
C GLU A 136 2.87 2.17 -14.82
N LYS A 137 3.59 3.06 -15.50
CA LYS A 137 4.89 3.50 -15.04
C LYS A 137 4.67 4.59 -14.01
N PRO A 138 5.15 4.42 -12.77
CA PRO A 138 4.96 5.42 -11.76
C PRO A 138 5.70 6.70 -12.15
N ASP A 139 5.11 7.84 -11.83
CA ASP A 139 5.75 9.14 -11.97
C ASP A 139 6.96 9.30 -11.02
N ASN A 140 7.55 10.50 -11.02
CA ASN A 140 8.72 10.84 -10.22
C ASN A 140 8.50 12.05 -9.30
N ASP A 141 7.25 12.50 -9.14
CA ASP A 141 6.91 13.60 -8.25
C ASP A 141 6.72 13.04 -6.82
N PRO A 142 7.60 13.36 -5.86
CA PRO A 142 7.54 12.77 -4.51
C PRO A 142 6.22 13.01 -3.77
N ASP A 143 5.44 14.02 -4.19
CA ASP A 143 4.18 14.41 -3.56
C ASP A 143 2.95 13.77 -4.24
N SER A 144 3.11 13.07 -5.36
CA SER A 144 2.02 12.34 -6.03
C SER A 144 2.05 10.85 -5.71
N PHE A 145 0.90 10.19 -5.80
CA PHE A 145 0.79 8.74 -5.74
C PHE A 145 -0.26 8.29 -6.74
N GLU A 146 0.13 7.40 -7.65
CA GLU A 146 -0.78 6.83 -8.64
C GLU A 146 -1.62 5.73 -8.00
N SER A 147 -2.92 5.74 -8.27
CA SER A 147 -3.85 4.75 -7.76
C SER A 147 -4.01 3.59 -8.74
N TYR A 148 -3.77 2.38 -8.26
CA TYR A 148 -3.93 1.14 -9.02
C TYR A 148 -5.19 0.40 -8.57
N SER A 149 -5.90 -0.20 -9.53
CA SER A 149 -7.10 -1.01 -9.29
C SER A 149 -7.12 -2.20 -10.23
N ILE A 150 -6.92 -3.41 -9.68
CA ILE A 150 -6.75 -4.65 -10.43
C ILE A 150 -7.76 -5.68 -9.92
N PRO A 151 -8.63 -6.25 -10.77
CA PRO A 151 -9.48 -7.37 -10.37
C PRO A 151 -8.64 -8.53 -9.83
N VAL A 152 -9.02 -9.08 -8.66
CA VAL A 152 -8.29 -10.20 -8.05
C VAL A 152 -8.25 -11.41 -8.98
N SER A 153 -9.27 -11.62 -9.81
CA SER A 153 -9.31 -12.66 -10.84
C SER A 153 -8.16 -12.58 -11.87
N ARG A 154 -7.51 -11.42 -12.03
CA ARG A 154 -6.29 -11.30 -12.85
C ARG A 154 -5.04 -11.81 -12.13
N LEU A 155 -5.04 -11.80 -10.79
CA LEU A 155 -3.94 -12.30 -9.95
C LEU A 155 -4.10 -13.77 -9.61
N VAL A 156 -5.33 -14.18 -9.33
CA VAL A 156 -5.71 -15.54 -8.99
C VAL A 156 -6.88 -15.92 -9.90
N PRO A 157 -6.59 -16.43 -11.12
CA PRO A 157 -7.63 -16.85 -12.07
C PRO A 157 -8.51 -17.95 -11.49
N GLU A 158 -9.72 -18.13 -12.02
CA GLU A 158 -10.70 -19.13 -11.51
C GLU A 158 -10.18 -20.58 -11.50
N HIS A 159 -9.25 -20.91 -12.40
CA HIS A 159 -8.62 -22.24 -12.48
C HIS A 159 -7.43 -22.40 -11.52
N SER A 160 -7.06 -21.35 -10.78
CA SER A 160 -6.01 -21.40 -9.77
C SER A 160 -6.37 -22.37 -8.67
N LYS A 161 -5.35 -23.07 -8.15
CA LYS A 161 -5.48 -23.94 -6.97
C LYS A 161 -5.15 -23.19 -5.67
N VAL A 162 -4.83 -21.90 -5.74
CA VAL A 162 -4.53 -21.08 -4.58
C VAL A 162 -5.82 -20.83 -3.80
N THR A 163 -5.87 -21.29 -2.54
CA THR A 163 -7.03 -21.12 -1.66
C THR A 163 -6.89 -19.91 -0.76
N GLU A 164 -5.67 -19.41 -0.55
CA GLU A 164 -5.37 -18.26 0.29
C GLU A 164 -4.29 -17.39 -0.35
N LEU A 165 -4.51 -16.08 -0.35
CA LEU A 165 -3.52 -15.11 -0.79
C LEU A 165 -2.68 -14.67 0.41
N ARG A 166 -1.36 -14.85 0.29
CA ARG A 166 -0.39 -14.59 1.37
C ARG A 166 0.65 -13.54 1.02
N LYS A 167 0.76 -13.16 -0.25
CA LYS A 167 1.85 -12.32 -0.74
C LYS A 167 1.47 -11.61 -2.03
N LEU A 168 1.89 -10.36 -2.17
CA LEU A 168 1.98 -9.66 -3.45
C LEU A 168 3.44 -9.61 -3.91
N THR A 169 3.68 -9.81 -5.20
CA THR A 169 5.03 -9.86 -5.77
C THR A 169 5.17 -8.81 -6.86
N PHE A 170 5.97 -7.78 -6.60
CA PHE A 170 6.29 -6.73 -7.55
C PHE A 170 7.67 -7.01 -8.15
N GLN A 171 7.78 -6.96 -9.47
CA GLN A 171 9.01 -7.31 -10.18
C GLN A 171 9.30 -6.31 -11.28
N TYR A 172 10.57 -5.92 -11.44
CA TYR A 172 11.03 -5.14 -12.57
C TYR A 172 10.93 -5.94 -13.87
N VAL A 173 10.50 -5.28 -14.95
CA VAL A 173 10.48 -5.85 -16.29
C VAL A 173 11.75 -5.47 -17.00
N GLY A 174 12.68 -6.41 -17.13
CA GLY A 174 14.04 -6.11 -17.60
C GLY A 174 14.87 -5.44 -16.50
N SER A 175 15.54 -4.33 -16.82
CA SER A 175 16.33 -3.53 -15.87
C SER A 175 15.48 -2.46 -15.18
N GLY A 176 15.84 -2.09 -13.95
CA GLY A 176 15.39 -0.87 -13.29
C GLY A 176 16.56 0.10 -13.09
N ASP A 177 16.27 1.38 -12.99
CA ASP A 177 17.24 2.45 -12.68
C ASP A 177 16.85 3.25 -11.44
N SER A 178 15.71 2.92 -10.83
CA SER A 178 15.16 3.56 -9.64
C SER A 178 14.33 2.59 -8.80
N GLY A 179 14.22 2.90 -7.51
CA GLY A 179 13.33 2.26 -6.56
C GLY A 179 11.85 2.54 -6.83
N PHE A 180 10.98 2.10 -5.92
CA PHE A 180 9.55 2.45 -5.93
C PHE A 180 8.95 2.36 -4.53
N GLU A 181 7.78 2.95 -4.37
CA GLU A 181 7.04 3.00 -3.10
C GLU A 181 5.65 2.41 -3.30
N VAL A 182 5.16 1.61 -2.36
CA VAL A 182 3.80 1.04 -2.39
C VAL A 182 3.13 1.23 -1.05
N ARG A 183 1.90 1.75 -1.05
CA ARG A 183 1.11 1.96 0.17
C ARG A 183 -0.38 1.70 -0.05
N ASN A 184 -1.16 1.80 1.02
CA ASN A 184 -2.63 1.72 1.01
C ASN A 184 -3.17 0.45 0.32
N ILE A 185 -2.50 -0.69 0.52
CA ILE A 185 -2.87 -1.96 -0.11
C ILE A 185 -4.17 -2.49 0.52
N THR A 186 -5.21 -2.64 -0.29
CA THR A 186 -6.54 -3.08 0.14
C THR A 186 -7.20 -3.97 -0.91
N PHE A 187 -8.16 -4.79 -0.48
CA PHE A 187 -9.11 -5.44 -1.38
C PHE A 187 -10.48 -4.84 -1.17
N GLU A 188 -11.07 -4.31 -2.24
CA GLU A 188 -12.34 -3.58 -2.17
C GLU A 188 -13.35 -4.09 -3.19
N ASP A 189 -14.64 -3.93 -2.92
CA ASP A 189 -15.65 -4.21 -3.92
C ASP A 189 -15.50 -3.28 -5.14
N ASN A 190 -15.82 -3.80 -6.32
CA ASN A 190 -15.81 -2.99 -7.53
C ASN A 190 -17.02 -2.03 -7.49
N PRO A 191 -16.84 -0.70 -7.40
CA PRO A 191 -17.96 0.25 -7.33
C PRO A 191 -18.91 0.15 -8.54
N SER A 192 -18.42 -0.37 -9.67
CA SER A 192 -19.19 -0.60 -10.89
C SER A 192 -20.19 -1.78 -10.81
N ILE A 193 -20.17 -2.58 -9.74
CA ILE A 193 -21.04 -3.76 -9.55
C ILE A 193 -21.92 -3.59 -8.30
N SER A 194 -22.13 -2.35 -7.85
CA SER A 194 -23.18 -2.04 -6.87
C SER A 194 -24.53 -2.07 -7.60
N LYS A 195 -25.29 -3.17 -7.46
CA LYS A 195 -26.69 -3.25 -7.90
C LYS A 195 -27.61 -2.52 -6.93
#